data_AF-V9FTE4-F1
#
_entry.id   AF-V9FTE4-F1
#
_cell.length_a   1.000
_cell.length_b   1.000
_cell.length_c   1.000
_cell.angle_alpha   90.00
_cell.angle_beta   90.00
_cell.angle_gamma   90.00
#
_symmetry.space_group_name_H-M   'P 1'
#
loop_
_entity.id
_entity.type
_entity.pdbx_description
1 polymer ?
#
loop_
_entity_poly.entity_id
_entity_poly.type
_entity_poly.pdbx_seq_one_letter_code
_entity_poly.pdbx_strand_id
1 'polypeptide(L)' 'MQEVGVEEAARELQCSRGTTHGWWQQADKLLSFTGHATSKTMKGQGRKELFPDVAAIVTFMKDGRRA' A
#
# COMPACT_ATOMS: atom_id res chain seq x y z
N MET A 1 18.81 21.62 -9.90
CA MET A 1 18.47 22.79 -9.08
C MET A 1 17.06 22.66 -8.48
N GLN A 2 16.71 21.51 -7.87
CA GLN A 2 15.31 21.22 -7.45
C GLN A 2 15.18 20.48 -6.10
N GLU A 3 16.21 20.44 -5.25
CA GLU A 3 16.10 19.83 -3.91
C GLU A 3 15.69 20.82 -2.80
N VAL A 4 15.64 22.12 -3.11
CA VAL A 4 15.30 23.17 -2.14
C VAL A 4 13.85 22.99 -1.71
N GLY A 5 13.64 22.53 -0.48
CA GLY A 5 12.32 22.39 0.15
C GLY A 5 11.88 20.96 0.44
N VAL A 6 12.53 19.93 -0.12
CA VAL A 6 12.16 18.52 0.17
C VAL A 6 12.44 18.17 1.64
N GLU A 7 13.55 18.66 2.17
CA GLU A 7 13.98 18.38 3.54
C GLU A 7 13.14 19.13 4.57
N GLU A 8 12.78 20.37 4.27
CA GLU A 8 11.88 21.18 5.09
C GLU A 8 10.46 20.64 5.08
N ALA A 9 9.93 20.28 3.90
CA ALA A 9 8.62 19.64 3.77
C ALA A 9 8.59 18.27 4.47
N ALA A 10 9.65 17.47 4.39
CA ALA A 10 9.74 16.20 5.12
C ALA A 10 9.70 16.40 6.64
N ARG A 11 10.36 17.46 7.14
CA ARG A 11 10.36 17.84 8.55
C ARG A 11 8.98 18.29 9.02
N GLU A 12 8.30 19.15 8.24
CA GLU A 12 6.95 19.64 8.54
C GLU A 12 5.90 18.54 8.48
N LEU A 13 5.96 17.68 7.46
CA LEU A 13 5.02 16.58 7.24
C LEU A 13 5.34 15.32 8.07
N GLN A 14 6.43 15.35 8.84
CA GLN A 14 6.92 14.23 9.67
C GLN A 14 7.00 12.91 8.89
N CYS A 15 7.43 12.97 7.62
CA CYS A 15 7.52 11.81 6.75
C CYS A 15 8.95 11.66 6.20
N SER A 16 9.25 10.49 5.62
CA SER A 16 10.61 10.25 5.12
C SER A 16 10.94 11.20 3.96
N ARG A 17 12.21 11.65 3.88
CA ARG A 17 12.70 12.44 2.74
C ARG A 17 12.43 11.75 1.40
N GLY A 18 12.59 10.42 1.35
CA GLY A 18 12.32 9.63 0.15
C GLY A 18 10.85 9.69 -0.29
N THR A 19 9.92 9.68 0.67
CA THR A 19 8.48 9.85 0.41
C THR A 19 8.19 11.24 -0.16
N THR A 20 8.70 12.30 0.49
CA THR A 20 8.51 13.68 0.05
C THR A 20 9.10 13.93 -1.35
N HIS A 21 10.28 13.39 -1.60
CA HIS A 21 10.93 13.45 -2.92
C HIS A 21 10.11 12.71 -3.98
N GLY A 22 9.56 11.54 -3.66
CA GLY A 22 8.68 10.80 -4.56
C GLY A 22 7.41 11.57 -4.91
N TRP A 23 6.81 12.26 -3.94
CA TRP A 23 5.67 13.14 -4.18
C TRP A 23 6.04 14.34 -5.05
N TRP A 24 7.19 14.97 -4.80
CA TRP A 24 7.67 16.08 -5.61
C TRP A 24 7.86 15.68 -7.08
N GLN A 25 8.47 14.52 -7.34
CA GLN A 25 8.61 14.00 -8.70
C GLN A 25 7.28 13.72 -9.40
N GLN A 26 6.22 13.44 -8.63
CA GLN A 26 4.88 13.15 -9.12
C GLN A 26 3.91 14.34 -8.98
N ALA A 27 4.40 15.51 -8.57
CA ALA A 27 3.55 16.64 -8.16
C ALA A 27 2.58 17.06 -9.26
N ASP A 28 3.06 17.19 -10.50
CA ASP A 28 2.23 17.55 -11.65
C ASP A 28 1.09 16.54 -11.89
N LYS A 29 1.40 15.25 -11.79
CA LYS A 29 0.41 14.17 -11.93
C LYS A 29 -0.58 14.12 -10.77
N LEU A 30 -0.13 14.41 -9.56
CA LEU A 30 -0.97 14.47 -8.37
C LEU A 30 -1.93 15.67 -8.44
N LEU A 31 -1.43 16.83 -8.86
CA LEU A 31 -2.20 18.07 -8.97
C LEU A 31 -3.17 18.06 -10.17
N SER A 32 -2.82 17.37 -11.26
CA SER A 32 -3.70 17.20 -12.44
C SER A 32 -4.69 16.04 -12.31
N PHE A 33 -4.68 15.28 -11.22
CA PHE A 33 -5.58 14.16 -11.04
C PHE A 33 -7.02 14.61 -10.77
N THR A 34 -7.90 14.37 -11.74
CA THR A 34 -9.35 14.68 -11.67
C THR A 34 -10.22 13.45 -11.42
N GLY A 35 -9.60 12.28 -11.19
CA GLY A 35 -10.31 11.03 -10.91
C GLY A 35 -10.84 10.94 -9.48
N HIS A 36 -11.77 10.01 -9.23
CA HIS A 36 -12.25 9.76 -7.87
C HIS A 36 -11.15 9.07 -7.05
N ALA A 37 -10.67 9.73 -5.98
CA ALA A 37 -9.63 9.22 -5.09
C ALA A 37 -9.99 7.93 -4.32
N THR A 38 -11.25 7.48 -4.38
CA THR A 38 -11.67 6.22 -3.76
C THR A 38 -11.53 5.06 -4.74
N SER A 39 -10.33 4.52 -4.90
CA SER A 39 -10.18 3.16 -5.42
C SER A 39 -10.72 2.20 -4.35
N LYS A 40 -11.98 1.76 -4.49
CA LYS A 40 -12.59 0.76 -3.59
C LYS A 40 -11.93 -0.62 -3.67
N THR A 41 -11.13 -0.85 -4.70
CA THR A 41 -10.40 -2.09 -4.88
C THR A 41 -9.06 -2.01 -4.15
N MET A 42 -8.89 -2.89 -3.16
CA MET A 42 -7.58 -3.31 -2.68
C MET A 42 -6.86 -3.95 -3.87
N LYS A 43 -6.03 -3.19 -4.58
CA LYS A 43 -5.27 -3.63 -5.76
C LYS A 43 -4.17 -4.64 -5.36
N GLY A 44 -4.56 -5.77 -4.79
CA GLY A 44 -3.65 -6.71 -4.13
C GLY A 44 -3.10 -6.22 -2.78
N GLN A 45 -3.50 -5.02 -2.31
CA GLN A 45 -3.17 -4.49 -0.97
C GLN A 45 -4.12 -5.05 0.10
N GLY A 46 -4.36 -6.35 0.06
CA GLY A 46 -4.86 -7.09 1.22
C GLY A 46 -3.72 -7.58 2.05
N ARG A 47 -3.94 -7.68 3.37
CA ARG A 47 -3.03 -8.45 4.22
C ARG A 47 -2.92 -9.83 3.57
N LYS A 48 -1.73 -10.17 3.09
CA LYS A 48 -1.45 -11.49 2.54
C LYS A 48 -1.54 -12.44 3.72
N GLU A 49 -2.71 -13.03 3.93
CA GLU A 49 -2.89 -14.02 4.98
C GLU A 49 -2.05 -15.22 4.59
N LEU A 50 -0.86 -15.33 5.19
CA LEU A 50 -0.11 -16.57 5.20
C LEU A 50 -0.87 -17.50 6.12
N PHE A 51 -1.67 -18.38 5.53
CA PHE A 51 -2.23 -19.50 6.27
C PHE A 51 -1.08 -20.43 6.65
N PRO A 52 -0.80 -20.66 7.95
CA PRO A 52 0.14 -21.70 8.34
C PRO A 52 -0.45 -23.03 7.90
N ASP A 53 0.27 -23.70 7.01
CA ASP A 53 -0.04 -25.01 6.44
C ASP A 53 -1.48 -25.18 5.89
N VAL A 54 -1.65 -24.73 4.65
CA VAL A 54 -2.90 -24.92 3.87
C VAL A 54 -3.28 -26.41 3.77
N ALA A 55 -2.31 -27.33 3.77
CA ALA A 55 -2.61 -28.76 3.66
C ALA A 55 -3.27 -29.30 4.94
N ALA A 56 -2.82 -28.84 6.12
CA ALA A 56 -3.44 -29.20 7.39
C ALA A 56 -4.91 -28.74 7.46
N ILE A 57 -5.19 -27.51 7.01
CA ILE A 57 -6.56 -26.95 6.99
C ILE A 57 -7.46 -27.76 6.04
N VAL A 58 -6.97 -28.06 4.83
CA VAL A 58 -7.75 -28.85 3.86
C VAL A 58 -8.01 -30.27 4.37
N THR A 59 -7.06 -30.85 5.09
CA THR A 59 -7.20 -32.18 5.71
C THR A 59 -8.29 -32.15 6.78
N PHE A 60 -8.24 -31.20 7.71
CA PHE A 60 -9.28 -31.00 8.72
C PHE A 60 -10.68 -30.82 8.09
N MET A 61 -10.80 -30.00 7.04
CA MET A 61 -12.06 -29.78 6.32
C MET A 61 -12.55 -31.00 5.53
N LYS A 62 -11.66 -31.92 5.16
CA LYS A 62 -12.03 -33.19 4.52
C LYS A 62 -12.49 -34.20 5.56
N ASP A 63 -11.82 -34.27 6.70
CA ASP A 63 -12.15 -35.21 7.76
C ASP A 63 -13.49 -34.85 8.43
N GLY A 64 -13.77 -33.56 8.64
CA GLY A 64 -15.08 -33.11 9.15
C GLY A 64 -16.28 -33.39 8.22
N ARG A 65 -16.04 -33.71 6.94
CA ARG A 65 -17.08 -34.15 5.98
C ARG A 65 -17.30 -35.66 5.95
N ARG A 66 -16.43 -36.43 6.60
CA ARG A 66 -16.51 -37.90 6.67
C ARG A 66 -17.13 -38.40 8.00
N ALA A 67 -17.51 -37.47 8.88
CA ALA A 67 -18.28 -37.74 10.09
C ALA A 67 -19.77 -37.89 9.78
#